data_AF-A0A7J8CUH5-F1
#
_entry.id   AF-A0A7J8CUH5-F1
#
_cell.length_a   1.000
_cell.length_b   1.000
_cell.length_c   1.000
_cell.angle_alpha   90.00
_cell.angle_beta   90.00
_cell.angle_gamma   90.00
#
_symmetry.space_group_name_H-M   'P 1'
#
loop_
_entity.id
_entity.type
_entity.pdbx_description
1 polymer ?
#
loop_
_entity_poly.entity_id
_entity_poly.type
_entity_poly.pdbx_seq_one_letter_code
_entity_poly.pdbx_strand_id
1 'polypeptide(L)'
;MRLLVFVVLALFAVTQAEDGARLLASKSLLNRYAVEGRDLTLQYNIYNVGSSAALDVELSDDSFPPEDFGIVSVVLRPLKAGYFNFTSATVTYLAQEDGLVVIGFTSAPGQGGILAQREFDRRFSPHFLDWAAFGVMTLPSIGVPLLLWYSSKRKYDTPKTKKN
;
A
#
# COMPACT_ATOMS: atom_id res chain seq x y z
N MET A 1 31.45 -39.92 8.99
CA MET A 1 31.85 -38.85 9.94
C MET A 1 32.37 -37.58 9.26
N ARG A 2 33.22 -37.64 8.23
CA ARG A 2 33.78 -36.43 7.57
C ARG A 2 32.73 -35.47 6.95
N LEU A 3 31.68 -35.98 6.29
CA LEU A 3 30.61 -35.16 5.69
C LEU A 3 29.76 -34.42 6.74
N LEU A 4 29.47 -35.07 7.87
CA LEU A 4 28.75 -34.44 8.99
C LEU A 4 29.57 -33.30 9.60
N VAL A 5 30.90 -33.44 9.69
CA VAL A 5 31.78 -32.38 10.17
C VAL A 5 31.71 -31.16 9.25
N PHE A 6 31.74 -31.34 7.92
CA PHE A 6 31.63 -30.23 6.97
C PHE A 6 30.26 -29.53 7.03
N VAL A 7 29.16 -30.27 7.19
CA VAL A 7 27.82 -29.68 7.34
C VAL A 7 27.70 -28.89 8.65
N VAL A 8 28.24 -29.40 9.75
CA VAL A 8 28.25 -28.71 11.05
C VAL A 8 29.15 -27.47 11.01
N LEU A 9 30.30 -27.52 10.32
CA LEU A 9 31.20 -26.37 10.15
C LEU A 9 30.59 -25.29 9.25
N ALA A 10 29.85 -25.68 8.21
CA ALA A 10 29.11 -24.76 7.34
C ALA A 10 27.96 -24.07 8.09
N LEU A 11 27.25 -24.81 8.97
CA LEU A 11 26.24 -24.25 9.87
C LEU A 11 26.86 -23.27 10.89
N PHE A 12 28.04 -23.57 11.43
CA PHE A 12 28.78 -22.67 12.34
C PHE A 12 29.29 -21.39 11.64
N ALA A 13 29.64 -21.48 10.36
CA ALA A 13 30.04 -20.31 9.58
C ALA A 13 28.86 -19.37 9.28
N VAL A 14 27.64 -19.91 9.12
CA VAL A 14 26.41 -19.12 8.92
C VAL A 14 25.97 -18.40 10.21
N THR A 15 26.37 -18.89 11.39
CA THR A 15 26.06 -18.27 12.68
C THR A 15 27.04 -17.18 13.13
N GLN A 16 28.08 -16.86 12.34
CA GLN A 16 28.81 -15.62 12.55
C GLN A 16 27.93 -14.45 12.09
N ALA A 17 27.01 -14.07 12.96
CA ALA A 17 26.33 -12.78 12.89
C ALA A 17 27.43 -11.73 12.98
N GLU A 18 27.67 -11.00 11.88
CA GLU A 18 28.60 -9.89 11.94
C GLU A 18 28.08 -8.88 12.95
N ASP A 19 28.92 -8.53 13.91
CA ASP A 19 28.58 -7.56 14.93
C ASP A 19 28.46 -6.17 14.31
N GLY A 20 27.25 -5.61 14.34
CA GLY A 20 26.97 -4.31 13.76
C GLY A 20 25.50 -4.06 13.47
N ALA A 21 25.15 -2.79 13.29
CA ALA A 21 23.82 -2.36 12.89
C ALA A 21 23.66 -2.66 11.40
N ARG A 22 22.54 -3.26 11.01
CA ARG A 22 22.26 -3.61 9.62
C ARG A 22 20.87 -3.13 9.30
N LEU A 23 20.74 -2.15 8.41
CA LEU A 23 19.45 -1.60 8.04
C LEU A 23 18.94 -2.22 6.74
N LEU A 24 17.69 -2.67 6.75
CA LEU A 24 16.93 -3.00 5.56
C LEU A 24 15.89 -1.92 5.34
N ALA A 25 15.89 -1.32 4.17
CA ALA A 25 14.87 -0.36 3.77
C ALA A 25 13.97 -0.98 2.71
N SER A 26 12.66 -0.78 2.83
CA SER A 26 11.70 -1.06 1.77
C SER A 26 10.86 0.17 1.48
N LYS A 27 10.54 0.36 0.19
CA LYS A 27 9.70 1.45 -0.30
C LYS A 27 8.44 0.85 -0.88
N SER A 28 7.28 1.28 -0.40
CA SER A 28 5.99 0.86 -0.94
C SER A 28 5.12 2.06 -1.29
N LEU A 29 4.49 1.98 -2.46
CA LEU A 29 3.45 2.93 -2.86
C LEU A 29 2.12 2.45 -2.30
N LEU A 30 1.49 3.23 -1.42
CA LEU A 30 0.22 2.84 -0.80
C LEU A 30 -0.98 3.15 -1.69
N ASN A 31 -0.85 4.11 -2.59
CA ASN A 31 -1.88 4.42 -3.56
C ASN A 31 -1.93 3.34 -4.66
N ARG A 32 -3.12 2.76 -4.88
CA ARG A 32 -3.37 1.84 -6.02
C ARG A 32 -3.20 2.52 -7.38
N TYR A 33 -3.42 3.83 -7.41
CA TYR A 33 -3.31 4.67 -8.60
C TYR A 33 -2.66 6.00 -8.20
N ALA A 34 -1.67 6.44 -8.97
CA ALA A 34 -1.13 7.79 -8.89
C ALA A 34 -2.01 8.74 -9.71
N VAL A 35 -2.40 9.86 -9.11
CA VAL A 35 -3.50 10.71 -9.57
C VAL A 35 -3.02 12.17 -9.49
N GLU A 36 -3.07 12.90 -10.61
CA GLU A 36 -2.59 14.28 -10.70
C GLU A 36 -3.39 15.20 -9.76
N GLY A 37 -2.71 16.15 -9.10
CA GLY A 37 -3.38 17.08 -8.17
C GLY A 37 -3.79 16.48 -6.82
N ARG A 38 -3.58 15.17 -6.62
CA ARG A 38 -3.95 14.43 -5.40
C ARG A 38 -2.70 13.96 -4.66
N ASP A 39 -2.91 13.53 -3.42
CA ASP A 39 -1.82 13.11 -2.55
C ASP A 39 -1.36 11.68 -2.90
N LEU A 40 -0.05 11.53 -3.11
CA LEU A 40 0.63 10.26 -3.35
C LEU A 40 1.40 9.83 -2.10
N THR A 41 0.92 8.79 -1.41
CA THR A 41 1.53 8.31 -0.17
C THR A 41 2.58 7.24 -0.46
N LEU A 42 3.81 7.52 -0.06
CA LEU A 42 4.90 6.54 -0.02
C LEU A 42 5.16 6.13 1.43
N GLN A 43 5.33 4.84 1.64
CA GLN A 43 5.75 4.29 2.92
C GLN A 43 7.19 3.77 2.78
N TYR A 44 8.08 4.31 3.60
CA TYR A 44 9.44 3.83 3.77
C TYR A 44 9.49 3.06 5.09
N ASN A 45 9.81 1.78 5.03
CA ASN A 45 10.02 0.97 6.22
C ASN A 45 11.50 0.69 6.38
N ILE A 46 12.08 1.10 7.50
CA ILE A 46 13.48 0.86 7.84
C ILE A 46 13.51 -0.11 9.02
N TYR A 47 14.20 -1.23 8.85
CA TYR A 47 14.33 -2.28 9.84
C TYR A 47 15.80 -2.46 10.20
N ASN A 48 16.13 -2.36 11.48
CA ASN A 48 17.44 -2.80 11.95
C ASN A 48 17.41 -4.31 12.20
N VAL A 49 18.10 -5.06 11.35
CA VAL A 49 18.29 -6.52 11.44
C VAL A 49 19.67 -6.89 11.99
N GLY A 50 20.44 -5.90 12.43
CA GLY A 50 21.77 -6.08 13.03
C GLY A 50 21.74 -6.34 14.53
N SER A 51 22.90 -6.64 15.10
CA SER A 51 23.08 -6.90 16.54
C SER A 51 23.28 -5.62 17.38
N SER A 52 23.52 -4.46 16.74
CA SER A 52 23.71 -3.17 17.43
C SER A 52 22.77 -2.07 16.91
N ALA A 53 22.62 -0.98 17.67
CA ALA A 53 21.73 0.14 17.34
C ALA A 53 22.31 1.00 16.20
N ALA A 54 21.46 1.39 15.24
CA ALA A 54 21.81 2.37 14.21
C ALA A 54 21.62 3.79 14.76
N LEU A 55 22.59 4.67 14.52
CA LEU A 55 22.59 6.07 14.93
C LEU A 55 22.55 6.97 13.67
N ASP A 56 22.02 8.20 13.81
CA ASP A 56 21.94 9.22 12.76
C ASP A 56 21.42 8.71 11.41
N VAL A 57 20.29 8.01 11.46
CA VAL A 57 19.64 7.46 10.25
C VAL A 57 18.98 8.57 9.45
N GLU A 58 19.63 8.98 8.36
CA GLU A 58 19.11 9.94 7.39
C GLU A 58 18.54 9.23 6.15
N LEU A 59 17.37 9.68 5.69
CA LEU A 59 16.69 9.17 4.50
C LEU A 59 16.57 10.32 3.48
N SER A 60 17.36 10.27 2.41
CA SER A 60 17.25 11.17 1.26
C SER A 60 16.71 10.45 0.03
N ASP A 61 15.82 11.09 -0.72
CA ASP A 61 15.26 10.58 -1.98
C ASP A 61 15.20 11.70 -3.02
N ASP A 62 16.21 11.74 -3.90
CA ASP A 62 16.37 12.77 -4.94
C ASP A 62 15.57 12.48 -6.21
N SER A 63 14.75 11.42 -6.23
CA SER A 63 14.00 10.98 -7.42
C SER A 63 12.87 11.94 -7.83
N PHE A 64 12.75 13.07 -7.14
CA PHE A 64 11.59 13.94 -7.17
C PHE A 64 11.97 15.41 -7.27
N PRO A 65 12.22 15.89 -8.49
CA PRO A 65 12.65 17.26 -8.69
C PRO A 65 11.55 18.25 -8.25
N PRO A 66 11.95 19.38 -7.63
CA PRO A 66 11.01 20.35 -7.07
C PRO A 66 10.17 21.08 -8.13
N GLU A 67 10.56 20.99 -9.41
CA GLU A 67 9.78 21.51 -10.55
C GLU A 67 8.53 20.67 -10.82
N ASP A 68 8.58 19.36 -10.56
CA ASP A 68 7.49 18.41 -10.77
C ASP A 68 6.73 18.07 -9.46
N PHE A 69 7.34 18.30 -8.29
CA PHE A 69 6.85 17.83 -7.00
C PHE A 69 7.01 18.88 -5.89
N GLY A 70 5.91 19.32 -5.27
CA GLY A 70 5.94 20.23 -4.11
C GLY A 70 6.23 19.49 -2.80
N ILE A 71 7.32 19.84 -2.11
CA ILE A 71 7.81 19.11 -0.93
C ILE A 71 7.07 19.58 0.33
N VAL A 72 6.15 18.75 0.86
CA VAL A 72 5.58 18.85 2.22
C VAL A 72 5.42 17.43 2.73
N SER A 73 6.50 16.83 3.28
CA SER A 73 6.68 15.37 3.45
C SER A 73 6.67 14.62 2.10
N VAL A 74 7.49 13.57 1.90
CA VAL A 74 7.81 13.04 0.54
C VAL A 74 6.60 12.30 -0.06
N VAL A 75 5.67 13.11 -0.58
CA VAL A 75 4.42 12.78 -1.26
C VAL A 75 4.50 13.44 -2.62
N LEU A 76 4.44 12.62 -3.67
CA LEU A 76 4.96 13.01 -4.97
C LEU A 76 3.82 13.02 -5.97
N ARG A 77 3.32 14.21 -6.25
CA ARG A 77 2.25 14.49 -7.20
C ARG A 77 2.73 14.52 -8.66
N PRO A 78 2.42 13.51 -9.51
CA PRO A 78 2.79 13.54 -10.92
C PRO A 78 1.98 14.61 -11.67
N LEU A 79 2.65 15.40 -12.52
CA LEU A 79 2.05 16.50 -13.30
C LEU A 79 1.70 16.13 -14.75
N LYS A 80 2.21 15.00 -15.25
CA LYS A 80 2.02 14.57 -16.65
C LYS A 80 1.65 13.09 -16.73
N ALA A 81 0.64 12.79 -17.54
CA ALA A 81 0.28 11.42 -17.88
C ALA A 81 1.22 10.87 -18.96
N GLY A 82 1.58 9.58 -18.85
CA GLY A 82 2.53 8.96 -19.77
C GLY A 82 3.19 7.71 -19.20
N TYR A 83 4.04 7.08 -19.99
CA TYR A 83 4.88 5.98 -19.52
C TYR A 83 6.16 6.54 -18.92
N PHE A 84 6.47 6.14 -17.69
CA PHE A 84 7.68 6.54 -16.99
C PHE A 84 8.49 5.30 -16.62
N ASN A 85 9.81 5.43 -16.75
CA ASN A 85 10.74 4.39 -16.33
C ASN A 85 11.07 4.64 -14.86
N PHE A 86 10.52 3.80 -13.99
CA PHE A 86 10.88 3.80 -12.58
C PHE A 86 12.20 3.05 -12.43
N THR A 87 13.29 3.82 -12.43
CA THR A 87 14.66 3.30 -12.27
C THR A 87 14.98 3.08 -10.79
N SER A 88 16.05 2.33 -10.54
CA SER A 88 16.61 2.17 -9.20
C SER A 88 17.12 3.50 -8.66
N ALA A 89 16.99 3.69 -7.36
CA ALA A 89 17.64 4.75 -6.62
C ALA A 89 19.00 4.24 -6.09
N THR A 90 19.96 5.14 -5.92
CA THR A 90 21.29 4.82 -5.38
C THR A 90 21.32 5.16 -3.89
N VAL A 91 21.74 4.21 -3.06
CA VAL A 91 21.91 4.37 -1.62
C VAL A 91 23.39 4.36 -1.32
N THR A 92 23.93 5.47 -0.82
CA THR A 92 25.34 5.55 -0.41
C THR A 92 25.44 5.57 1.10
N TYR A 93 26.31 4.73 1.66
CA TYR A 93 26.55 4.68 3.11
C TYR A 93 28.04 4.50 3.42
N LEU A 94 28.46 4.97 4.59
CA LEU A 94 29.79 4.72 5.15
C LEU A 94 29.70 3.52 6.08
N ALA A 95 30.49 2.46 5.82
CA ALA A 95 30.47 1.26 6.66
C ALA A 95 31.19 1.44 8.02
N GLN A 96 32.01 2.48 8.15
CA GLN A 96 32.76 2.90 9.35
C GLN A 96 33.02 4.42 9.30
N GLU A 97 33.28 5.07 10.45
CA GLU A 97 33.47 6.54 10.57
C GLU A 97 34.53 7.13 9.62
N ASP A 98 35.58 6.37 9.28
CA ASP A 98 36.61 6.72 8.28
C ASP A 98 36.68 5.71 7.11
N GLY A 99 35.59 4.98 6.87
CA GLY A 99 35.51 3.92 5.86
C GLY A 99 35.30 4.42 4.43
N LEU A 100 35.47 3.52 3.45
CA LEU A 100 35.12 3.82 2.06
C LEU A 100 33.60 3.90 1.88
N VAL A 101 33.15 4.84 1.04
CA VAL A 101 31.73 4.99 0.67
C VAL A 101 31.29 3.79 -0.16
N VAL A 102 30.30 3.05 0.36
CA VAL A 102 29.69 1.90 -0.32
C VAL A 102 28.43 2.37 -1.04
N ILE A 103 28.31 1.98 -2.31
CA ILE A 103 27.19 2.35 -3.19
C ILE A 103 26.31 1.11 -3.39
N GLY A 104 25.04 1.18 -2.97
CA GLY A 104 24.00 0.20 -3.22
C GLY A 104 22.93 0.73 -4.17
N PHE A 105 22.18 -0.17 -4.81
CA PHE A 105 21.06 0.19 -5.69
C PHE A 105 19.76 -0.42 -5.18
N THR A 106 18.67 0.33 -5.22
CA THR A 106 17.33 -0.19 -4.90
C THR A 106 16.74 -0.96 -6.08
N SER A 107 15.66 -1.71 -5.85
CA SER A 107 14.98 -2.42 -6.93
C SER A 107 14.33 -1.44 -7.91
N ALA A 108 14.47 -1.68 -9.22
CA ALA A 108 13.82 -0.90 -10.26
C ALA A 108 12.46 -1.55 -10.65
N PRO A 109 11.31 -0.89 -10.40
CA PRO A 109 9.99 -1.44 -10.76
C PRO A 109 9.75 -1.54 -12.27
N GLY A 110 10.59 -0.91 -13.10
CA GLY A 110 10.48 -0.94 -14.56
C GLY A 110 9.56 0.15 -15.11
N GLN A 111 9.05 -0.04 -16.32
CA GLN A 111 8.19 0.93 -16.99
C GLN A 111 6.76 0.85 -16.44
N GLY A 112 6.26 1.93 -15.85
CA GLY A 112 4.88 2.02 -15.38
C GLY A 112 4.13 3.18 -16.04
N GLY A 113 2.83 2.98 -16.28
CA GLY A 113 1.97 4.00 -16.88
C GLY A 113 1.30 4.87 -15.81
N ILE A 114 1.43 6.19 -15.95
CA ILE A 114 0.67 7.18 -15.17
C ILE A 114 -0.60 7.49 -15.94
N LEU A 115 -1.76 7.20 -15.33
CA LEU A 115 -3.07 7.41 -15.93
C LEU A 115 -3.50 8.87 -15.77
N ALA A 116 -4.08 9.46 -16.82
CA ALA A 116 -4.60 10.82 -16.75
C ALA A 116 -5.80 10.92 -15.80
N GLN A 117 -5.92 12.03 -15.07
CA GLN A 117 -7.00 12.28 -14.12
C GLN A 117 -8.39 12.00 -14.69
N ARG A 118 -8.66 12.55 -15.88
CA ARG A 118 -9.94 12.38 -16.58
C ARG A 118 -10.25 10.91 -16.91
N GLU A 119 -9.22 10.12 -17.24
CA GLU A 119 -9.40 8.70 -17.56
C GLU A 119 -9.62 7.86 -16.31
N PHE A 120 -8.96 8.23 -15.21
CA PHE A 120 -9.22 7.68 -13.89
C PHE A 120 -10.66 7.97 -13.45
N ASP A 121 -11.07 9.24 -13.47
CA ASP A 121 -12.41 9.67 -13.08
C ASP A 121 -13.49 9.01 -13.94
N ARG A 122 -13.24 8.78 -15.22
CA ARG A 122 -14.17 8.03 -16.09
C ARG A 122 -14.27 6.55 -15.69
N ARG A 123 -13.16 5.89 -15.36
CA ARG A 123 -13.13 4.46 -15.00
C ARG A 123 -13.66 4.19 -13.58
N PHE A 124 -13.45 5.15 -12.69
CA PHE A 124 -13.72 5.01 -11.26
C PHE A 124 -14.76 6.01 -10.76
N SER A 125 -15.56 6.58 -11.67
CA SER A 125 -16.67 7.47 -11.30
C SER A 125 -17.60 6.76 -10.31
N PRO A 126 -17.89 7.36 -9.14
CA PRO A 126 -18.85 6.80 -8.21
C PRO A 126 -20.27 7.03 -8.75
N HIS A 127 -20.96 5.94 -9.11
CA HIS A 127 -22.32 5.98 -9.69
C HIS A 127 -23.42 6.06 -8.61
N PHE A 128 -23.23 6.88 -7.58
CA PHE A 128 -24.11 6.88 -6.39
C PHE A 128 -25.58 7.19 -6.73
N LEU A 129 -25.81 8.17 -7.61
CA LEU A 129 -27.16 8.56 -8.02
C LEU A 129 -27.87 7.46 -8.82
N ASP A 130 -27.14 6.74 -9.65
CA ASP A 130 -27.69 5.63 -10.43
C ASP A 130 -28.10 4.47 -9.49
N TRP A 131 -27.23 4.12 -8.54
CA TRP A 131 -27.53 3.13 -7.51
C TRP A 131 -28.75 3.53 -6.66
N ALA A 132 -28.87 4.79 -6.30
CA ALA A 132 -30.02 5.30 -5.55
C ALA A 132 -31.32 5.20 -6.37
N ALA A 133 -31.28 5.56 -7.66
CA ALA A 133 -32.42 5.43 -8.57
C ALA A 133 -32.87 3.97 -8.71
N PHE A 134 -31.94 3.02 -8.86
CA PHE A 134 -32.25 1.58 -8.85
C PHE A 134 -32.87 1.14 -7.53
N GLY A 135 -32.38 1.64 -6.40
CA GLY A 135 -32.99 1.42 -5.09
C GLY A 135 -34.46 1.86 -5.07
N VAL A 136 -34.73 3.11 -5.46
CA VAL A 136 -36.10 3.66 -5.47
C VAL A 136 -37.02 2.91 -6.43
N MET A 137 -36.54 2.52 -7.61
CA MET A 137 -37.34 1.78 -8.59
C MET A 137 -37.67 0.35 -8.15
N THR A 138 -36.82 -0.29 -7.33
CA THR A 138 -37.05 -1.66 -6.83
C THR A 138 -37.85 -1.69 -5.52
N LEU A 139 -37.94 -0.57 -4.79
CA LEU A 139 -38.71 -0.46 -3.54
C LEU A 139 -40.19 -0.84 -3.70
N PRO A 140 -40.94 -0.47 -4.75
CA PRO A 140 -42.33 -0.92 -4.89
C PRO A 140 -42.44 -2.43 -5.07
N SER A 141 -41.56 -3.02 -5.88
CA SER A 141 -41.60 -4.45 -6.21
C SER A 141 -41.25 -5.35 -5.01
N ILE A 142 -40.42 -4.87 -4.08
CA ILE A 142 -40.07 -5.60 -2.85
C ILE A 142 -40.98 -5.19 -1.68
N GLY A 143 -41.27 -3.89 -1.56
CA GLY A 143 -42.00 -3.30 -0.45
C GLY A 143 -43.48 -3.65 -0.43
N VAL A 144 -44.17 -3.63 -1.59
CA VAL A 144 -45.61 -3.92 -1.64
C VAL A 144 -45.90 -5.36 -1.21
N PRO A 145 -45.23 -6.40 -1.74
CA PRO A 145 -45.42 -7.77 -1.27
C PRO A 145 -45.10 -7.95 0.22
N LEU A 146 -44.04 -7.29 0.72
CA LEU A 146 -43.62 -7.39 2.12
C LEU A 146 -44.64 -6.75 3.08
N LEU A 147 -45.19 -5.58 2.72
CA LEU A 147 -46.26 -4.93 3.48
C LEU A 147 -47.53 -5.78 3.53
N LEU A 148 -47.93 -6.35 2.39
CA LEU A 148 -49.08 -7.26 2.31
C LEU A 148 -48.86 -8.49 3.18
N TRP A 149 -47.69 -9.12 3.09
CA TRP A 149 -47.33 -10.27 3.94
C TRP A 149 -47.34 -9.92 5.42
N TYR A 150 -46.74 -8.80 5.81
CA TYR A 150 -46.67 -8.36 7.21
C TYR A 150 -48.05 -8.11 7.79
N SER A 151 -48.92 -7.43 7.03
CA SER A 151 -50.31 -7.19 7.43
C SER A 151 -51.11 -8.49 7.59
N SER A 152 -50.88 -9.48 6.71
CA SER A 152 -51.52 -10.79 6.78
C SER A 152 -51.05 -11.57 8.01
N LYS A 153 -49.73 -11.64 8.24
CA LYS A 153 -49.15 -12.37 9.37
C LYS A 153 -49.68 -11.85 10.70
N ARG A 154 -49.69 -10.53 10.89
CA ARG A 154 -50.20 -9.89 12.11
C ARG A 154 -51.68 -10.19 12.37
N LYS A 155 -52.48 -10.39 11.33
CA LYS A 155 -53.93 -10.67 11.45
C LYS A 155 -54.22 -12.13 11.83
N TYR A 156 -53.42 -13.07 11.34
CA TYR A 156 -53.71 -14.51 11.49
C TYR A 156 -52.90 -15.21 12.58
N ASP A 157 -51.79 -14.64 13.03
CA ASP A 157 -50.98 -15.22 14.11
C ASP A 157 -51.38 -14.78 15.51
N THR A 158 -52.25 -13.77 15.67
CA THR A 158 -52.72 -13.37 17.00
C THR A 158 -53.59 -14.48 17.60
N PRO A 159 -53.19 -15.09 18.73
CA PRO A 159 -53.96 -16.15 19.35
C PRO A 159 -55.31 -15.59 19.83
N LYS A 160 -56.42 -16.23 19.42
CA LYS A 160 -57.75 -15.83 19.90
C LYS A 160 -57.81 -16.01 21.42
N THR A 161 -58.04 -14.93 22.16
CA THR A 161 -58.29 -15.00 23.61
C THR A 161 -59.52 -15.86 23.86
N LYS A 162 -59.34 -17.01 24.52
CA LYS A 162 -60.46 -17.83 24.99
C LYS A 162 -61.22 -17.00 26.03
N LYS A 163 -62.50 -16.74 25.75
CA LYS A 163 -63.40 -16.12 26.72
C LYS A 163 -63.86 -17.23 27.67
N ASN A 164 -63.50 -17.12 28.94
CA ASN A 164 -63.99 -17.97 30.02
C ASN A 164 -65.48 -17.73 30.27
#